data_AF-A0A958V1U1-F1
#
_entry.id   AF-A0A958V1U1-F1
#
_cell.length_a   1.000
_cell.length_b   1.000
_cell.length_c   1.000
_cell.angle_alpha   90.00
_cell.angle_beta   90.00
_cell.angle_gamma   90.00
#
_symmetry.space_group_name_H-M   'P 1'
#
loop_
_entity.id
_entity.type
_entity.pdbx_description
1 polymer ?
#
loop_
_entity_poly.entity_id
_entity_poly.type
_entity_poly.pdbx_seq_one_letter_code
_entity_poly.pdbx_strand_id
1 'polypeptide(L)'
;DKGEVHFALYDSEEHFNKRESKDRKESAISDGQAKVVFENVTPGIYAILCFHDVNMNGRLDFNEMGIPVEPYGSSNNVFRMGPPLFEDAKFSIENKSLDLTIKF
;
A
#
# COMPACT_ATOMS: atom_id res chain seq x y z
N ASP A 1 1.48 -12.28 -13.54
CA ASP A 1 0.27 -11.49 -13.84
C ASP A 1 0.60 -10.34 -14.79
N LYS A 2 -0.42 -9.70 -15.38
CA LYS A 2 -0.24 -8.46 -16.15
C LYS A 2 -0.37 -7.26 -15.22
N GLY A 3 0.13 -6.10 -15.63
CA GLY A 3 0.03 -4.88 -14.84
C GLY A 3 1.19 -4.69 -13.86
N GLU A 4 1.04 -3.72 -12.97
CA GLU A 4 2.01 -3.41 -11.93
C GLU A 4 1.32 -3.19 -10.58
N VAL A 5 2.11 -3.22 -9.50
CA VAL A 5 1.61 -2.91 -8.17
C VAL A 5 2.23 -1.60 -7.72
N HIS A 6 1.37 -0.65 -7.34
CA HIS A 6 1.81 0.59 -6.70
C HIS A 6 1.77 0.43 -5.18
N PHE A 7 2.75 1.04 -4.52
CA PHE A 7 2.91 1.05 -3.08
C PHE A 7 3.03 2.50 -2.60
N ALA A 8 2.29 2.85 -1.57
CA ALA A 8 2.30 4.16 -0.95
C ALA A 8 2.65 4.02 0.54
N LEU A 9 3.75 4.66 0.96
CA LEU A 9 4.17 4.71 2.35
C LEU A 9 3.63 5.99 3.00
N TYR A 10 3.01 5.85 4.17
CA TYR A 10 2.45 6.96 4.96
C TYR A 10 3.14 7.01 6.31
N ASP A 11 3.42 8.21 6.81
CA ASP A 11 4.13 8.47 8.07
C ASP A 11 3.27 9.12 9.15
N SER A 12 1.97 9.32 8.88
CA SER A 12 1.00 9.78 9.87
C SER A 12 -0.42 9.35 9.50
N GLU A 13 -1.31 9.34 10.50
CA GLU A 13 -2.74 9.11 10.29
C GLU A 13 -3.37 10.21 9.42
N GLU A 14 -2.95 11.47 9.60
CA GLU A 14 -3.46 12.60 8.81
C GLU A 14 -3.15 12.40 7.31
N HIS A 15 -1.89 12.15 6.99
CA HIS A 15 -1.43 11.88 5.63
C HIS A 15 -2.12 10.65 5.03
N PHE A 16 -2.28 9.60 5.83
CA PHE A 16 -3.00 8.40 5.42
C PHE A 16 -4.46 8.71 5.06
N ASN A 17 -5.19 9.44 5.91
CA ASN A 17 -6.59 9.78 5.68
C ASN A 17 -6.79 10.70 4.46
N LYS A 18 -5.83 11.58 4.18
CA LYS A 18 -5.83 12.45 2.98
C LYS A 18 -5.30 11.78 1.71
N ARG A 19 -4.75 10.55 1.82
CA ARG A 19 -4.05 9.84 0.72
C ARG A 19 -2.81 10.60 0.20
N GLU A 20 -2.16 11.35 1.10
CA GLU A 20 -0.92 12.09 0.87
C GLU A 20 0.28 11.25 1.32
N SER A 21 0.80 10.40 0.45
CA SER A 21 1.91 9.49 0.78
C SER A 21 3.24 10.23 0.96
N LYS A 22 4.06 9.79 1.92
CA LYS A 22 5.46 10.23 2.09
C LYS A 22 6.35 9.80 0.92
N ASP A 23 6.16 8.57 0.45
CA ASP A 23 6.89 8.00 -0.69
C ASP A 23 6.00 7.04 -1.48
N ARG A 24 6.31 6.85 -2.77
CA ARG A 24 5.63 5.92 -3.67
C ARG A 24 6.64 5.10 -4.45
N LYS A 25 6.32 3.83 -4.64
CA LYS A 25 7.08 2.89 -5.49
C LYS A 25 6.11 2.08 -6.33
N GLU A 26 6.61 1.54 -7.41
CA GLU A 26 5.89 0.61 -8.27
C GLU A 26 6.80 -0.55 -8.64
N SER A 27 6.20 -1.70 -8.91
CA SER A 27 6.91 -2.89 -9.35
C SER A 27 6.02 -3.68 -10.29
N ALA A 28 6.61 -4.09 -11.42
CA ALA A 28 6.05 -5.15 -12.25
C ALA A 28 5.89 -6.44 -11.41
N ILE A 29 4.96 -7.30 -11.83
CA ILE A 29 4.70 -8.57 -11.18
C ILE A 29 5.55 -9.67 -11.83
N SER A 30 6.41 -10.31 -11.03
CA SER A 30 7.17 -11.50 -11.44
C SER A 30 6.84 -12.65 -10.51
N ASP A 31 6.54 -13.83 -11.09
CA ASP A 31 6.22 -15.05 -10.33
C ASP A 31 5.11 -14.86 -9.28
N GLY A 32 4.11 -14.04 -9.64
CA GLY A 32 2.96 -13.72 -8.77
C GLY A 32 3.29 -12.79 -7.60
N GLN A 33 4.44 -12.10 -7.63
CA GLN A 33 4.88 -11.18 -6.59
C GLN A 33 5.37 -9.85 -7.19
N ALA A 34 5.08 -8.76 -6.49
CA ALA A 34 5.69 -7.45 -6.70
C ALA A 34 6.51 -7.10 -5.46
N LYS A 35 7.69 -6.51 -5.65
CA LYS A 35 8.63 -6.21 -4.56
C LYS A 35 9.19 -4.81 -4.71
N VAL A 36 9.15 -4.05 -3.62
CA VAL A 36 9.76 -2.71 -3.54
C VAL A 36 10.55 -2.59 -2.25
N VAL A 37 11.52 -1.69 -2.23
CA VAL A 37 12.29 -1.33 -1.04
C VAL A 37 12.15 0.17 -0.82
N PHE A 38 11.73 0.55 0.39
CA PHE A 38 11.79 1.92 0.87
C PHE A 38 13.10 2.09 1.64
N GLU A 39 14.03 2.87 1.10
CA GLU A 39 15.35 3.07 1.68
C GLU A 39 15.37 4.28 2.62
N ASN A 40 16.32 4.31 3.57
CA ASN A 40 16.55 5.44 4.48
C ASN A 40 15.31 5.87 5.28
N VAL A 41 14.41 4.93 5.59
CA VAL A 41 13.23 5.19 6.42
C VAL A 41 13.68 5.40 7.87
N THR A 42 13.42 6.59 8.41
CA THR A 42 13.76 6.92 9.80
C THR A 42 12.84 6.17 10.77
N PRO A 43 13.31 5.84 12.00
CA PRO A 43 12.45 5.25 13.02
C PRO A 43 11.15 6.05 13.23
N GLY A 44 10.03 5.35 13.37
CA GLY A 44 8.72 5.97 13.44
C GLY A 44 7.58 4.98 13.17
N ILE A 45 6.35 5.49 13.16
CA ILE A 45 5.16 4.70 12.83
C ILE A 45 4.74 5.00 11.39
N TYR A 46 4.51 3.94 10.62
CA TYR A 46 4.17 4.02 9.22
C TYR A 46 3.01 3.11 8.87
N ALA A 47 2.38 3.34 7.72
CA ALA A 47 1.44 2.42 7.11
C ALA A 47 1.72 2.32 5.61
N ILE A 48 1.41 1.18 5.01
CA ILE A 48 1.50 0.97 3.56
C ILE A 48 0.11 0.68 3.02
N LEU A 49 -0.24 1.33 1.92
CA LEU A 49 -1.30 0.88 1.01
C LEU A 49 -0.67 0.43 -0.29
N CYS A 50 -1.25 -0.59 -0.90
CA CYS A 50 -0.88 -1.01 -2.25
C CYS A 50 -2.11 -1.39 -3.07
N PHE A 51 -2.00 -1.28 -4.38
CA PHE A 51 -3.00 -1.77 -5.31
C PHE A 51 -2.36 -2.30 -6.58
N HIS A 52 -3.00 -3.30 -7.18
CA HIS A 52 -2.64 -3.85 -8.47
C HIS A 52 -3.35 -3.06 -9.56
N ASP A 53 -2.59 -2.25 -10.30
CA ASP A 53 -3.07 -1.61 -11.52
C ASP A 53 -3.05 -2.63 -12.66
N VAL A 54 -4.21 -3.22 -12.92
CA VAL A 54 -4.37 -4.27 -13.94
C VAL A 54 -4.42 -3.65 -15.33
N ASN A 55 -4.96 -2.44 -15.44
CA ASN A 55 -5.23 -1.78 -16.71
C ASN A 55 -4.19 -0.71 -17.11
N MET A 56 -3.18 -0.48 -16.28
CA MET A 56 -2.04 0.42 -16.49
C MET A 56 -2.43 1.89 -16.62
N ASN A 57 -3.39 2.37 -15.82
CA ASN A 57 -3.81 3.78 -15.84
C ASN A 57 -3.21 4.64 -14.70
N GLY A 58 -2.38 4.03 -13.84
CA GLY A 58 -1.66 4.64 -12.74
C GLY A 58 -2.51 4.98 -11.51
N ARG A 59 -3.74 4.45 -11.42
CA ARG A 59 -4.65 4.72 -10.29
C ARG A 59 -5.50 3.50 -9.94
N LEU A 60 -5.93 3.44 -8.69
CA LEU A 60 -6.94 2.48 -8.27
C LEU A 60 -8.28 2.89 -8.86
N ASP A 61 -8.90 2.03 -9.65
CA ASP A 61 -10.23 2.31 -10.19
C ASP A 61 -11.36 1.91 -9.23
N PHE A 62 -12.48 2.63 -9.37
CA PHE A 62 -13.68 2.45 -8.55
C PHE A 62 -14.92 2.35 -9.44
N ASN A 63 -15.91 1.57 -9.00
CA ASN A 63 -17.23 1.55 -9.64
C ASN A 63 -18.08 2.77 -9.21
N GLU A 64 -19.31 2.88 -9.75
CA GLU A 64 -20.23 3.99 -9.45
C GLU A 64 -20.63 4.09 -7.95
N MET A 65 -20.46 3.02 -7.18
CA MET A 65 -20.68 2.98 -5.73
C MET A 65 -19.43 3.31 -4.91
N GLY A 66 -18.31 3.66 -5.57
CA GLY A 66 -17.04 3.98 -4.90
C GLY A 66 -16.30 2.76 -4.35
N ILE A 67 -16.60 1.55 -4.86
CA ILE A 67 -15.91 0.32 -4.44
C ILE A 67 -14.75 0.05 -5.41
N PRO A 68 -13.54 -0.25 -4.89
CA PRO A 68 -12.41 -0.65 -5.72
C PRO A 68 -12.76 -1.82 -6.66
N VAL A 69 -12.43 -1.69 -7.94
CA VAL A 69 -12.60 -2.77 -8.93
C VAL A 69 -11.33 -3.55 -9.20
N GLU A 70 -10.22 -3.07 -8.66
CA GLU A 70 -8.91 -3.71 -8.73
C GLU A 70 -8.45 -4.18 -7.33
N PRO A 71 -7.60 -5.23 -7.26
CA PRO A 71 -7.08 -5.71 -5.99
C PRO A 71 -6.28 -4.64 -5.24
N TYR A 72 -6.52 -4.51 -3.93
CA TYR A 72 -5.82 -3.58 -3.07
C TYR A 72 -5.65 -4.16 -1.67
N GLY A 73 -4.61 -3.70 -0.97
CA GLY A 73 -4.28 -4.15 0.36
C GLY A 73 -3.60 -3.09 1.20
N SER A 74 -3.41 -3.41 2.48
CA SER A 74 -2.65 -2.59 3.42
C SER A 74 -1.67 -3.44 4.20
N SER A 75 -0.65 -2.80 4.77
CA SER A 75 0.16 -3.44 5.81
C SER A 75 -0.72 -4.04 6.92
N ASN A 76 -0.18 -5.06 7.59
CA ASN A 76 -0.86 -5.93 8.56
C ASN A 76 -2.00 -6.82 8.02
N ASN A 77 -2.40 -6.72 6.74
CA ASN A 77 -3.41 -7.58 6.12
C ASN A 77 -4.75 -7.63 6.87
N VAL A 78 -5.13 -6.54 7.54
CA VAL A 78 -6.41 -6.45 8.24
C VAL A 78 -7.50 -6.22 7.20
N PHE A 79 -8.38 -7.21 7.04
CA PHE A 79 -9.57 -7.05 6.22
C PHE A 79 -10.63 -6.26 6.98
N ARG A 80 -11.19 -5.23 6.36
CA ARG A 80 -12.32 -4.48 6.90
C ARG A 80 -13.31 -4.10 5.81
N MET A 81 -14.57 -3.98 6.20
CA MET A 81 -15.61 -3.44 5.34
C MET A 81 -15.49 -1.92 5.33
N GLY A 82 -15.13 -1.35 4.18
CA GLY A 82 -14.92 0.08 3.99
C GLY A 82 -13.44 0.47 3.80
N PRO A 83 -13.13 1.78 3.78
CA PRO A 83 -11.77 2.25 3.56
C PRO A 83 -10.81 1.73 4.65
N PRO A 84 -9.53 1.46 4.32
CA PRO A 84 -8.53 1.07 5.31
C PRO A 84 -8.37 2.19 6.36
N LEU A 85 -8.09 1.81 7.61
CA LEU A 85 -7.71 2.74 8.68
C LEU A 85 -6.23 2.70 8.91
N PHE A 86 -5.69 3.85 9.35
CA PHE A 86 -4.30 3.92 9.77
C PHE A 86 -4.03 2.97 10.95
N GLU A 87 -4.94 2.89 11.92
CA GLU A 87 -4.78 2.03 13.10
C GLU A 87 -4.62 0.55 12.75
N ASP A 88 -5.36 0.08 11.73
CA ASP A 88 -5.31 -1.30 11.26
C ASP A 88 -4.02 -1.58 10.47
N ALA A 89 -3.52 -0.57 9.75
CA ALA A 89 -2.38 -0.71 8.85
C ALA A 89 -1.03 -0.34 9.50
N LYS A 90 -1.00 0.35 10.64
CA LYS A 90 0.25 0.92 11.17
C LYS A 90 1.23 -0.14 11.66
N PHE A 91 2.51 0.12 11.47
CA PHE A 91 3.64 -0.65 11.99
C PHE A 91 4.77 0.28 12.43
N SER A 92 5.64 -0.19 13.32
CA SER A 92 6.80 0.55 13.80
C SER A 92 8.05 0.18 13.01
N ILE A 93 8.82 1.18 12.60
CA ILE A 93 10.18 1.03 12.09
C ILE A 93 11.16 1.48 13.18
N GLU A 94 12.18 0.66 13.40
CA GLU A 94 13.30 0.95 14.31
C GLU A 94 14.60 1.05 13.49
N ASN A 95 15.77 0.93 14.13
CA ASN A 95 17.08 0.96 13.47
C ASN A 95 17.45 -0.36 12.77
N LYS A 96 16.48 -1.06 12.18
CA LYS A 96 16.67 -2.31 11.45
C LYS A 96 15.69 -2.42 10.29
N SER A 97 16.08 -3.17 9.26
CA SER A 97 15.19 -3.52 8.16
C SER A 97 13.99 -4.32 8.65
N LEU A 98 12.83 -4.07 8.03
CA LEU A 98 11.59 -4.78 8.28
C LEU A 98 11.04 -5.30 6.95
N ASP A 99 10.83 -6.60 6.87
CA ASP A 99 10.17 -7.23 5.73
C ASP A 99 8.67 -7.38 6.01
N LEU A 100 7.85 -6.91 5.07
CA LEU A 100 6.39 -7.02 5.14
C LEU A 100 5.86 -7.73 3.91
N THR A 101 4.87 -8.60 4.12
CA THR A 101 4.09 -9.22 3.03
C THR A 101 2.66 -8.73 3.10
N ILE A 102 2.18 -8.12 2.02
CA ILE A 102 0.80 -7.67 1.88
C ILE A 102 0.09 -8.61 0.89
N LYS A 103 -1.10 -9.07 1.26
CA LYS A 103 -1.95 -9.97 0.48
C LYS A 103 -3.22 -9.21 0.08
N PHE A 104 -3.60 -9.35 -1.17
CA PHE A 104 -4.80 -8.77 -1.77
C PHE A 104 -5.23 -9.58 -2.99
#